data_AF-A0A1E1WNH5-F1
#
_entry.id   AF-A0A1E1WNH5-F1
#
_cell.length_a   1.000
_cell.length_b   1.000
_cell.length_c   1.000
_cell.angle_alpha   90.00
_cell.angle_beta   90.00
_cell.angle_gamma   90.00
#
_symmetry.space_group_name_H-M   'P 1'
#
loop_
_entity.id
_entity.type
_entity.pdbx_description
1 polymer ?
#
loop_
_entity_poly.entity_id
_entity_poly.type
_entity_poly.pdbx_seq_one_letter_code
_entity_poly.pdbx_strand_id
1 'polypeptide(L)'
;QRLPFGGFLARRAGDLLGDSPARRATQHWAAEVSTVSHRLAQLELLSTHSGRSERVLLALQAVNLAEVTGNRQLLADTYVTAALVFKDYMPKIGNWLCGYYLRRCRSCCAEWCAPAVRLRWTCTPRGQQFLRGRSWTYEPASPTAALFTRLANSPDPLVYAMRAYHLELLQKSLQMLLCADERSNTRDVLELVKLITDDVSTDSPEHTGCWDPVMEWWANLVGVAAAWLLADSPVAAELGDRLYLLPEPLANCEDPLPGALHMAYKSRRGLLSLAQCRDERTIERTSEIILKVCDLAGARLADSLAYYCCKKPTQLVLLMQVLCCDWVLEGRAGVWEAA
;
A
#
# COMPACT_ATOMS: atom_id res chain seq x y z
N GLN A 1 5.06 -9.34 -35.03
CA GLN A 1 5.52 -10.70 -34.72
C GLN A 1 6.96 -10.59 -34.23
N ARG A 2 7.21 -10.73 -32.92
CA ARG A 2 8.59 -10.77 -32.38
C ARG A 2 9.05 -12.22 -32.48
N LEU A 3 10.10 -12.46 -33.26
CA LEU A 3 10.67 -13.80 -33.41
C LEU A 3 11.43 -14.15 -32.11
N PRO A 4 11.22 -15.35 -31.53
CA PRO A 4 11.75 -15.75 -30.24
C PRO A 4 13.24 -16.16 -30.31
N PHE A 5 14.04 -15.45 -31.12
CA PHE A 5 15.40 -15.88 -31.44
C PHE A 5 16.34 -15.79 -30.24
N GLY A 6 16.19 -14.83 -29.31
CA GLY A 6 17.10 -14.70 -28.17
C GLY A 6 17.13 -15.94 -27.27
N GLY A 7 15.95 -16.36 -26.77
CA GLY A 7 15.82 -17.56 -25.94
C GLY A 7 16.04 -18.86 -26.73
N PHE A 8 15.66 -18.88 -28.01
CA PHE A 8 15.87 -20.04 -28.89
C PHE A 8 17.34 -20.26 -29.25
N LEU A 9 18.09 -19.20 -29.56
CA LEU A 9 19.51 -19.25 -29.88
C LEU A 9 20.34 -19.52 -28.62
N ALA A 10 20.02 -18.90 -27.49
CA ALA A 10 20.70 -19.17 -26.22
C ALA A 10 20.52 -20.63 -25.75
N ARG A 11 19.34 -21.22 -25.98
CA ARG A 11 19.08 -22.65 -25.67
C ARG A 11 19.71 -23.62 -26.67
N ARG A 12 20.13 -23.16 -27.84
CA ARG A 12 20.64 -24.00 -28.94
C ARG A 12 22.13 -23.81 -29.23
N ALA A 13 22.74 -22.75 -28.71
CA ALA A 13 24.18 -22.48 -28.79
C ALA A 13 25.01 -23.27 -27.76
N GLY A 14 24.38 -24.07 -26.89
CA GLY A 14 25.03 -25.03 -26.00
C GLY A 14 24.54 -26.44 -26.30
N ASP A 15 25.47 -27.31 -26.67
CA ASP A 15 25.29 -28.64 -27.26
C ASP A 15 24.24 -29.60 -26.67
N LEU A 16 23.83 -30.52 -27.54
CA LEU A 16 22.85 -31.61 -27.40
C LEU A 16 23.19 -32.70 -26.35
N LEU A 17 24.17 -32.54 -25.45
CA LEU A 17 24.63 -33.63 -24.57
C LEU A 17 24.89 -33.15 -23.12
N GLY A 18 24.04 -33.61 -22.20
CA GLY A 18 24.37 -33.80 -20.78
C GLY A 18 24.40 -32.57 -19.85
N ASP A 19 24.10 -32.83 -18.57
CA ASP A 19 24.14 -31.88 -17.46
C ASP A 19 25.59 -31.63 -17.00
N SER A 20 26.38 -30.94 -17.85
CA SER A 20 27.81 -30.72 -17.60
C SER A 20 28.06 -29.70 -16.48
N PRO A 21 29.15 -29.85 -15.70
CA PRO A 21 29.51 -28.86 -14.67
C PRO A 21 29.72 -27.45 -15.25
N ALA A 22 30.17 -27.35 -16.52
CA ALA A 22 30.28 -26.09 -17.23
C ALA A 22 28.91 -25.42 -17.44
N ARG A 23 27.87 -26.18 -17.81
CA ARG A 23 26.50 -25.67 -17.98
C ARG A 23 25.90 -25.18 -16.66
N ARG A 24 26.11 -25.91 -15.57
CA ARG A 24 25.68 -25.49 -14.22
C ARG A 24 26.39 -24.21 -13.78
N ALA A 25 27.69 -24.08 -14.07
CA ALA A 25 28.41 -22.83 -13.87
C ALA A 25 27.78 -21.71 -14.72
N THR A 26 27.61 -21.88 -16.03
CA THR A 26 27.03 -20.84 -16.91
C THR A 26 25.64 -20.40 -16.45
N GLN A 27 24.80 -21.33 -15.96
CA GLN A 27 23.49 -21.01 -15.39
C GLN A 27 23.58 -20.21 -14.09
N HIS A 28 24.50 -20.58 -13.20
CA HIS A 28 24.76 -19.85 -11.95
C HIS A 28 25.24 -18.41 -12.24
N TRP A 29 26.25 -18.27 -13.11
CA TRP A 29 26.75 -16.97 -13.56
C TRP A 29 25.63 -16.14 -14.21
N ALA A 30 24.79 -16.74 -15.05
CA ALA A 30 23.66 -16.03 -15.66
C ALA A 30 22.65 -15.54 -14.61
N ALA A 31 22.36 -16.33 -13.57
CA ALA A 31 21.47 -15.95 -12.48
C ALA A 31 22.01 -14.76 -11.68
N GLU A 32 23.29 -14.76 -11.33
CA GLU A 32 23.95 -13.66 -10.62
C GLU A 32 23.98 -12.39 -11.47
N VAL A 33 24.42 -12.49 -12.73
CA VAL A 33 24.48 -11.35 -13.66
C VAL A 33 23.09 -10.77 -13.91
N SER A 34 22.06 -11.61 -14.04
CA SER A 34 20.68 -11.14 -14.16
C SER A 34 20.23 -10.39 -12.91
N THR A 35 20.57 -10.88 -11.71
CA THR A 35 20.20 -10.23 -10.45
C THR A 35 20.88 -8.87 -10.32
N VAL A 36 22.18 -8.80 -10.62
CA VAL A 36 22.96 -7.56 -10.62
C VAL A 36 22.40 -6.57 -11.65
N SER A 37 22.09 -7.04 -12.86
CA SER A 37 21.53 -6.17 -13.91
C SER A 37 20.16 -5.60 -13.53
N HIS A 38 19.31 -6.39 -12.86
CA HIS A 38 18.04 -5.92 -12.33
C HIS A 38 18.24 -4.84 -11.26
N ARG A 39 19.14 -5.07 -10.29
CA ARG A 39 19.46 -4.08 -9.24
C ARG A 39 20.04 -2.80 -9.83
N LEU A 40 20.90 -2.90 -10.84
CA LEU A 40 21.45 -1.73 -11.53
C LEU A 40 20.35 -0.92 -12.23
N ALA A 41 19.42 -1.59 -12.92
CA ALA A 41 18.28 -0.91 -13.54
C ALA A 41 17.37 -0.22 -12.51
N GLN A 42 17.18 -0.80 -11.32
CA GLN A 42 16.45 -0.17 -10.23
C GLN A 42 17.17 1.08 -9.69
N LEU A 43 18.47 0.97 -9.40
CA LEU A 43 19.27 2.09 -8.91
C LEU A 43 19.32 3.25 -9.91
N GLU A 44 19.45 2.95 -11.21
CA GLU A 44 19.46 3.99 -12.23
C GLU A 44 18.11 4.67 -12.45
N LEU A 45 17.01 3.98 -12.15
CA LEU A 45 15.69 4.59 -12.14
C LEU A 45 15.55 5.60 -10.99
N LEU A 46 16.18 5.31 -9.85
CA LEU A 46 16.22 6.19 -8.68
C LEU A 46 17.29 7.30 -8.80
N SER A 47 18.27 7.15 -9.68
CA SER A 47 19.36 8.11 -9.84
C SER A 47 18.90 9.38 -10.55
N THR A 48 19.34 10.53 -10.06
CA THR A 48 19.08 11.85 -10.68
C THR A 48 20.04 12.15 -11.83
N HIS A 49 21.16 11.44 -11.92
CA HIS A 49 22.27 11.76 -12.82
C HIS A 49 22.28 11.00 -14.14
N SER A 50 21.51 9.91 -14.30
CA SER A 50 21.56 9.11 -15.53
C SER A 50 20.76 9.72 -16.68
N GLY A 51 21.18 9.34 -17.90
CA GLY A 51 20.50 9.71 -19.13
C GLY A 51 19.22 8.89 -19.36
N ARG A 52 18.33 9.40 -20.23
CA ARG A 52 17.15 8.64 -20.67
C ARG A 52 17.53 7.32 -21.36
N SER A 53 18.53 7.36 -22.24
CA SER A 53 19.01 6.22 -23.03
C SER A 53 19.57 5.10 -22.15
N GLU A 54 20.32 5.47 -21.13
CA GLU A 54 20.96 4.56 -20.19
C GLU A 54 19.93 3.75 -19.39
N ARG A 55 18.92 4.42 -18.81
CA ARG A 55 17.82 3.73 -18.08
C ARG A 55 17.09 2.72 -18.97
N VAL A 56 16.76 3.12 -20.20
CA VAL A 56 16.08 2.25 -21.17
C VAL A 56 16.96 1.06 -21.57
N LEU A 57 18.26 1.29 -21.80
CA LEU A 57 19.21 0.24 -22.17
C LEU A 57 19.35 -0.79 -21.04
N LEU A 58 19.55 -0.33 -19.80
CA LEU A 58 19.70 -1.19 -18.64
C LEU A 58 18.43 -2.00 -18.35
N ALA A 59 17.25 -1.39 -18.50
CA ALA A 59 15.98 -2.10 -18.37
C ALA A 59 15.83 -3.20 -19.43
N LEU A 60 16.19 -2.93 -20.70
CA LEU A 60 16.15 -3.94 -21.76
C LEU A 60 17.18 -5.05 -21.54
N GLN A 61 18.40 -4.70 -21.09
CA GLN A 61 19.43 -5.67 -20.76
C GLN A 61 18.99 -6.58 -19.60
N ALA A 62 18.43 -6.01 -18.54
CA ALA A 62 17.92 -6.77 -17.40
C ALA A 62 16.82 -7.74 -17.84
N VAL A 63 15.87 -7.29 -18.67
CA VAL A 63 14.82 -8.15 -19.23
C VAL A 63 15.42 -9.31 -20.03
N ASN A 64 16.36 -9.03 -20.93
CA ASN A 64 16.98 -10.05 -21.76
C ASN A 64 17.71 -11.12 -20.92
N LEU A 65 18.42 -10.70 -19.87
CA LEU A 65 19.12 -11.60 -18.96
C LEU A 65 18.13 -12.42 -18.11
N ALA A 66 17.09 -11.79 -17.58
CA ALA A 66 16.09 -12.47 -16.75
C ALA A 66 15.32 -13.55 -17.52
N GLU A 67 15.07 -13.36 -18.82
CA GLU A 67 14.41 -14.37 -19.66
C GLU A 67 15.25 -15.65 -19.87
N VAL A 68 16.58 -15.56 -19.70
CA VAL A 68 17.51 -16.69 -19.90
C VAL A 68 17.70 -17.51 -18.63
N THR A 69 17.58 -16.90 -17.44
CA THR A 69 17.89 -17.56 -16.15
C THR A 69 16.84 -18.56 -15.68
N GLY A 70 15.60 -18.46 -16.19
CA GLY A 70 14.48 -19.29 -15.74
C GLY A 70 13.97 -18.94 -14.33
N ASN A 71 14.56 -17.97 -13.64
CA ASN A 71 14.07 -17.48 -12.36
C ASN A 71 12.82 -16.60 -12.56
N ARG A 72 11.64 -17.19 -12.31
CA ARG A 72 10.35 -16.51 -12.51
C ARG A 72 10.11 -15.33 -11.56
N GLN A 73 10.63 -15.33 -10.33
CA GLN A 73 10.47 -14.20 -9.41
C GLN A 73 11.21 -12.99 -9.96
N LEU A 74 12.49 -13.20 -10.27
CA LEU A 74 13.35 -12.16 -10.83
C LEU A 74 12.80 -11.66 -12.17
N LEU A 75 12.25 -12.55 -12.99
CA LEU A 75 11.63 -12.17 -14.27
C LEU A 75 10.40 -11.28 -14.07
N ALA A 76 9.50 -11.64 -13.14
CA ALA A 76 8.32 -10.84 -12.84
C ALA A 76 8.70 -9.46 -12.29
N ASP A 77 9.63 -9.40 -11.34
CA ASP A 77 10.17 -8.13 -10.83
C ASP A 77 10.78 -7.29 -11.94
N THR A 78 11.58 -7.90 -12.81
CA THR A 78 12.24 -7.21 -13.92
C THR A 78 11.23 -6.67 -14.93
N TYR A 79 10.14 -7.39 -15.20
CA TYR A 79 9.06 -6.89 -16.05
C TYR A 79 8.37 -5.66 -15.44
N VAL A 80 8.15 -5.62 -14.13
CA VAL A 80 7.56 -4.45 -13.47
C VAL A 80 8.52 -3.26 -13.49
N THR A 81 9.81 -3.46 -13.18
CA THR A 81 10.81 -2.39 -13.30
C THR A 81 10.88 -1.85 -14.72
N ALA A 82 10.91 -2.73 -15.73
CA ALA A 82 10.89 -2.33 -17.13
C ALA A 82 9.62 -1.57 -17.50
N ALA A 83 8.45 -1.96 -16.97
CA ALA A 83 7.19 -1.25 -17.18
C ALA A 83 7.25 0.19 -16.64
N LEU A 84 7.84 0.40 -15.46
CA LEU A 84 8.04 1.73 -14.87
C LEU A 84 9.02 2.57 -15.71
N VAL A 85 10.16 2.01 -16.12
CA VAL A 85 11.14 2.70 -16.98
C VAL A 85 10.51 3.12 -18.30
N PHE A 86 9.84 2.21 -19.02
CA PHE A 86 9.28 2.56 -20.32
C PHE A 86 8.13 3.55 -20.21
N LYS A 87 7.38 3.54 -19.10
CA LYS A 87 6.29 4.47 -18.85
C LYS A 87 6.75 5.93 -18.83
N ASP A 88 7.91 6.22 -18.25
CA ASP A 88 8.41 7.59 -18.09
C ASP A 88 9.45 8.00 -19.13
N TYR A 89 10.23 7.04 -19.63
CA TYR A 89 11.38 7.33 -20.49
C TYR A 89 11.14 7.04 -21.98
N MET A 90 9.94 6.59 -22.38
CA MET A 90 9.56 6.37 -23.79
C MET A 90 8.23 7.05 -24.17
N PRO A 91 8.21 8.37 -24.42
CA PRO A 91 6.96 9.15 -24.51
C PRO A 91 5.98 8.71 -25.60
N LYS A 92 6.46 8.17 -26.73
CA LYS A 92 5.59 7.77 -27.86
C LYS A 92 4.89 6.41 -27.68
N ILE A 93 5.55 5.47 -27.00
CA ILE A 93 5.12 4.07 -26.89
C ILE A 93 5.08 3.55 -25.45
N GLY A 94 5.38 4.40 -24.47
CA GLY A 94 5.59 4.05 -23.07
C GLY A 94 4.35 3.46 -22.42
N ASN A 95 3.17 4.03 -22.66
CA ASN A 95 1.91 3.48 -22.16
C ASN A 95 1.61 2.08 -22.71
N TRP A 96 1.95 1.84 -23.97
CA TRP A 96 1.79 0.53 -24.60
C TRP A 96 2.80 -0.48 -24.06
N LEU A 97 4.08 -0.08 -23.93
CA LEU A 97 5.15 -0.92 -23.38
C LEU A 97 4.89 -1.25 -21.91
N CYS A 98 4.52 -0.27 -21.10
CA CYS A 98 4.12 -0.47 -19.70
C CYS A 98 3.02 -1.52 -19.60
N GLY A 99 1.93 -1.36 -20.37
CA GLY A 99 0.85 -2.36 -20.40
C GLY A 99 1.25 -3.72 -20.99
N TYR A 100 2.22 -3.77 -21.91
CA TYR A 100 2.77 -5.03 -22.42
C TYR A 100 3.54 -5.78 -21.32
N TYR A 101 4.46 -5.12 -20.62
CA TYR A 101 5.28 -5.74 -19.59
C TYR A 101 4.48 -6.11 -18.34
N LEU A 102 3.48 -5.32 -17.94
CA LEU A 102 2.57 -5.69 -16.85
C LEU A 102 1.72 -6.92 -17.18
N ARG A 103 1.28 -7.07 -18.43
CA ARG A 103 0.61 -8.30 -18.89
C ARG A 103 1.54 -9.50 -18.83
N ARG A 104 2.81 -9.35 -19.24
CA ARG A 104 3.80 -10.43 -19.12
C ARG A 104 4.11 -10.80 -17.67
N CYS A 105 4.21 -9.81 -16.78
CA CYS A 105 4.34 -10.05 -15.33
C CYS A 105 3.16 -10.88 -14.84
N ARG A 106 1.93 -10.47 -15.14
CA ARG A 106 0.72 -11.22 -14.75
C ARG A 106 0.71 -12.65 -15.30
N SER A 107 1.06 -12.86 -16.57
CA SER A 107 1.18 -14.21 -17.14
C SER A 107 2.23 -15.04 -16.42
N CYS A 108 3.39 -14.46 -16.12
CA CYS A 108 4.47 -15.13 -15.38
C CYS A 108 4.04 -15.53 -13.97
N CYS A 109 3.30 -14.67 -13.27
CA CYS A 109 2.76 -14.96 -11.94
C CYS A 109 1.64 -16.01 -11.98
N ALA A 110 0.77 -16.00 -12.99
CA ALA A 110 -0.34 -16.94 -13.11
C ALA A 110 0.14 -18.39 -13.33
N GLU A 111 1.25 -18.58 -14.04
CA GLU A 111 1.87 -19.90 -14.24
C GLU A 111 2.42 -20.53 -12.94
N TRP A 112 2.60 -19.75 -11.88
CA TRP A 112 3.23 -20.19 -10.63
C TRP A 112 2.28 -20.26 -9.43
N CYS A 113 0.96 -20.32 -9.68
CA CYS A 113 -0.08 -20.51 -8.66
C CYS A 113 -0.26 -19.33 -7.67
N ALA A 114 0.78 -18.56 -7.33
CA ALA A 114 0.65 -17.32 -6.56
C ALA A 114 1.75 -16.29 -6.90
N PRO A 115 1.40 -15.01 -7.18
CA PRO A 115 2.38 -13.93 -7.25
C PRO A 115 3.05 -13.73 -5.89
N ALA A 116 4.32 -13.28 -5.89
CA ALA A 116 4.94 -12.74 -4.69
C ALA A 116 4.05 -11.60 -4.13
N VAL A 117 3.92 -11.50 -2.81
CA VAL A 117 3.02 -10.54 -2.13
C VAL A 117 3.17 -9.13 -2.72
N ARG A 118 4.41 -8.64 -2.85
CA ARG A 118 4.72 -7.31 -3.39
C ARG A 118 4.30 -7.06 -4.85
N LEU A 119 4.10 -8.11 -5.65
CA LEU A 119 3.71 -8.02 -7.06
C LEU A 119 2.20 -8.22 -7.27
N ARG A 120 1.48 -8.69 -6.25
CA ARG A 120 0.06 -9.06 -6.35
C ARG A 120 -0.79 -7.92 -6.88
N TRP A 121 -0.67 -6.73 -6.30
CA TRP A 121 -1.42 -5.56 -6.72
C TRP A 121 -1.14 -5.18 -8.19
N THR A 122 0.10 -5.33 -8.67
CA THR A 122 0.48 -5.05 -10.07
C THR A 122 -0.15 -6.02 -11.07
N CYS A 123 -0.60 -7.19 -10.61
CA CYS A 123 -1.32 -8.17 -11.42
C CYS A 123 -2.83 -7.91 -11.48
N THR A 124 -3.36 -7.02 -10.65
CA THR A 124 -4.79 -6.65 -10.66
C THR A 124 -5.10 -5.65 -11.78
N PRO A 125 -6.32 -5.65 -12.36
CA PRO A 125 -6.70 -4.65 -13.37
C PRO A 125 -6.54 -3.22 -12.86
N ARG A 126 -6.88 -2.98 -11.59
CA ARG A 126 -6.77 -1.67 -10.93
C ARG A 126 -5.32 -1.21 -10.78
N GLY A 127 -4.45 -2.08 -10.28
CA GLY A 127 -3.02 -1.78 -10.16
C GLY A 127 -2.36 -1.54 -11.51
N GLN A 128 -2.72 -2.30 -12.54
CA GLN A 128 -2.23 -2.05 -13.90
C GLN A 128 -2.70 -0.72 -14.48
N GLN A 129 -3.97 -0.35 -14.25
CA GLN A 129 -4.48 0.96 -14.67
C GLN A 129 -3.77 2.08 -13.93
N PHE A 130 -3.58 1.94 -12.61
CA PHE A 130 -2.85 2.89 -11.78
C PHE A 130 -1.41 3.08 -12.28
N LEU A 131 -0.71 1.98 -12.55
CA LEU A 131 0.67 2.01 -13.04
C LEU A 131 0.83 2.73 -14.38
N ARG A 132 -0.16 2.54 -15.27
CA ARG A 132 -0.17 3.13 -16.61
C ARG A 132 -0.65 4.59 -16.62
N GLY A 133 -1.46 4.98 -15.65
CA GLY A 133 -2.11 6.28 -15.60
C GLY A 133 -1.23 7.43 -15.11
N ARG A 134 -0.03 7.14 -14.59
CA ARG A 134 0.80 8.11 -13.87
C ARG A 134 2.24 8.17 -14.36
N SER A 135 2.87 9.32 -14.14
CA SER A 135 4.32 9.48 -14.17
C SER A 135 4.90 9.22 -12.78
N TRP A 136 6.08 8.62 -12.70
CA TRP A 136 6.70 8.30 -11.43
C TRP A 136 7.73 9.34 -11.01
N THR A 137 7.67 9.69 -9.73
CA THR A 137 8.72 10.42 -9.03
C THR A 137 9.14 9.58 -7.83
N TYR A 138 10.45 9.41 -7.68
CA TYR A 138 11.03 8.53 -6.66
C TYR A 138 11.61 9.34 -5.50
N GLU A 139 10.82 10.30 -5.02
CA GLU A 139 11.25 11.17 -3.94
C GLU A 139 11.10 10.49 -2.56
N PRO A 140 11.99 10.82 -1.61
CA PRO A 140 11.80 10.43 -0.22
C PRO A 140 10.41 10.81 0.29
N ALA A 141 9.89 10.05 1.26
CA ALA A 141 8.59 10.36 1.84
C ALA A 141 8.58 11.79 2.38
N SER A 142 7.62 12.61 1.93
CA SER A 142 7.35 13.88 2.58
C SER A 142 6.90 13.62 4.03
N PRO A 143 7.08 14.56 4.97
CA PRO A 143 6.66 14.37 6.35
C PRO A 143 5.18 13.99 6.48
N THR A 144 4.32 14.51 5.60
CA THR A 144 2.90 14.18 5.57
C THR A 144 2.62 12.78 5.00
N ALA A 145 3.42 12.29 4.05
CA ALA A 145 3.31 10.90 3.58
C ALA A 145 3.81 9.92 4.66
N ALA A 146 4.88 10.26 5.38
CA ALA A 146 5.43 9.45 6.46
C ALA A 146 4.44 9.22 7.63
N LEU A 147 3.44 10.10 7.78
CA LEU A 147 2.33 9.91 8.72
C LEU A 147 1.46 8.70 8.36
N PHE A 148 1.32 8.38 7.07
CA PHE A 148 0.40 7.34 6.59
C PHE A 148 1.09 6.04 6.19
N THR A 149 2.41 6.04 6.06
CA THR A 149 3.17 4.88 5.59
C THR A 149 4.59 4.89 6.16
N ARG A 150 5.10 3.72 6.53
CA ARG A 150 6.48 3.53 7.01
C ARG A 150 7.46 3.18 5.90
N LEU A 151 6.96 2.84 4.71
CA LEU A 151 7.74 2.21 3.65
C LEU A 151 9.11 2.88 3.43
N ALA A 152 10.17 2.13 3.74
CA ALA A 152 11.54 2.66 3.82
C ALA A 152 12.04 3.13 2.45
N ASN A 153 12.98 4.10 2.45
CA ASN A 153 13.72 4.48 1.25
C ASN A 153 14.55 3.28 0.77
N SER A 154 13.93 2.44 -0.05
CA SER A 154 14.49 1.23 -0.61
C SER A 154 15.08 1.51 -1.99
N PRO A 155 16.14 0.83 -2.41
CA PRO A 155 16.61 0.91 -3.80
C PRO A 155 15.62 0.29 -4.81
N ASP A 156 14.43 -0.15 -4.37
CA ASP A 156 13.40 -0.69 -5.23
C ASP A 156 12.36 0.37 -5.65
N PRO A 157 12.25 0.72 -6.95
CA PRO A 157 11.26 1.67 -7.45
C PRO A 157 9.81 1.22 -7.26
N LEU A 158 9.55 -0.09 -7.17
CA LEU A 158 8.19 -0.61 -6.98
C LEU A 158 7.59 -0.18 -5.63
N VAL A 159 8.43 -0.04 -4.61
CA VAL A 159 8.06 0.39 -3.25
C VAL A 159 7.41 1.78 -3.30
N TYR A 160 7.98 2.71 -4.07
CA TYR A 160 7.43 4.06 -4.26
C TYR A 160 6.07 4.02 -4.97
N ALA A 161 5.92 3.15 -5.97
CA ALA A 161 4.68 2.99 -6.71
C ALA A 161 3.57 2.37 -5.84
N MET A 162 3.92 1.37 -5.03
CA MET A 162 3.01 0.72 -4.07
C MET A 162 2.54 1.71 -3.00
N ARG A 163 3.46 2.49 -2.42
CA ARG A 163 3.13 3.58 -1.50
C ARG A 163 2.09 4.54 -2.08
N ALA A 164 2.34 5.03 -3.30
CA ALA A 164 1.42 5.94 -3.98
C ALA A 164 0.05 5.29 -4.26
N TYR A 165 0.04 3.99 -4.58
CA TYR A 165 -1.18 3.22 -4.79
C TYR A 165 -2.01 3.12 -3.52
N HIS A 166 -1.40 2.70 -2.39
CA HIS A 166 -2.10 2.55 -1.12
C HIS A 166 -2.61 3.89 -0.57
N LEU A 167 -1.85 4.97 -0.70
CA LEU A 167 -2.31 6.31 -0.32
C LEU A 167 -3.53 6.75 -1.14
N GLU A 168 -3.58 6.45 -2.44
CA GLU A 168 -4.76 6.73 -3.26
C GLU A 168 -5.96 5.85 -2.87
N LEU A 169 -5.73 4.57 -2.58
CA LEU A 169 -6.78 3.67 -2.10
C LEU A 169 -7.38 4.19 -0.79
N LEU A 170 -6.53 4.56 0.17
CA LEU A 170 -6.93 5.08 1.48
C LEU A 170 -7.66 6.43 1.37
N GLN A 171 -7.20 7.32 0.49
CA GLN A 171 -7.89 8.59 0.27
C GLN A 171 -9.25 8.35 -0.39
N LYS A 172 -9.33 7.47 -1.39
CA LYS A 172 -10.59 7.16 -2.07
C LYS A 172 -11.58 6.46 -1.15
N SER A 173 -11.12 5.55 -0.29
CA SER A 173 -11.96 4.86 0.69
C SER A 173 -12.60 5.86 1.66
N LEU A 174 -11.83 6.84 2.16
CA LEU A 174 -12.36 7.94 2.97
C LEU A 174 -13.32 8.86 2.22
N GLN A 175 -13.02 9.24 0.98
CA GLN A 175 -13.91 10.07 0.16
C GLN A 175 -15.26 9.39 -0.05
N MET A 176 -15.26 8.09 -0.36
CA MET A 176 -16.49 7.31 -0.50
C MET A 176 -17.28 7.23 0.81
N LEU A 177 -16.59 7.22 1.95
CA LEU A 177 -17.23 7.15 3.27
C LEU A 177 -17.81 8.49 3.73
N LEU A 178 -17.10 9.59 3.47
CA LEU A 178 -17.40 10.90 4.07
C LEU A 178 -18.08 11.90 3.12
N CYS A 179 -17.88 11.78 1.81
CA CYS A 179 -18.29 12.82 0.86
C CYS A 179 -19.64 12.55 0.17
N ALA A 180 -20.42 11.55 0.61
CA ALA A 180 -21.78 11.24 0.13
C ALA A 180 -21.97 11.46 -1.38
N ASP A 181 -21.29 10.65 -2.20
CA ASP A 181 -21.51 10.61 -3.65
C ASP A 181 -22.57 9.55 -3.97
N GLU A 182 -23.56 9.84 -4.82
CA GLU A 182 -24.62 8.90 -5.23
C GLU A 182 -24.07 7.59 -5.82
N ARG A 183 -22.82 7.61 -6.29
CA ARG A 183 -22.12 6.45 -6.86
C ARG A 183 -21.25 5.71 -5.87
N SER A 184 -21.07 6.24 -4.66
CA SER A 184 -20.22 5.63 -3.64
C SER A 184 -21.00 4.56 -2.87
N ASN A 185 -20.40 3.37 -2.77
CA ASN A 185 -20.95 2.25 -2.00
C ASN A 185 -20.00 1.93 -0.84
N THR A 186 -20.51 1.94 0.38
CA THR A 186 -19.73 1.64 1.58
C THR A 186 -19.11 0.23 1.55
N ARG A 187 -19.72 -0.73 0.85
CA ARG A 187 -19.09 -2.06 0.64
C ARG A 187 -17.79 -1.97 -0.16
N ASP A 188 -17.73 -1.09 -1.16
CA ASP A 188 -16.53 -0.91 -1.98
C ASP A 188 -15.37 -0.36 -1.12
N VAL A 189 -15.66 0.36 -0.03
CA VAL A 189 -14.65 0.84 0.94
C VAL A 189 -13.91 -0.35 1.57
N LEU A 190 -14.64 -1.39 2.00
CA LEU A 190 -14.05 -2.60 2.56
C LEU A 190 -13.21 -3.36 1.53
N GLU A 191 -13.63 -3.38 0.26
CA GLU A 191 -12.82 -3.96 -0.82
C GLU A 191 -11.50 -3.19 -1.02
N LEU A 192 -11.53 -1.86 -0.98
CA LEU A 192 -10.31 -1.04 -1.09
C LEU A 192 -9.38 -1.23 0.11
N VAL A 193 -9.93 -1.29 1.32
CA VAL A 193 -9.17 -1.57 2.55
C VAL A 193 -8.50 -2.93 2.45
N LYS A 194 -9.23 -3.95 2.00
CA LYS A 194 -8.71 -5.30 1.81
C LYS A 194 -7.53 -5.34 0.83
N LEU A 195 -7.59 -4.58 -0.26
CA LEU A 195 -6.47 -4.48 -1.21
C LEU A 195 -5.20 -3.91 -0.54
N ILE A 196 -5.34 -2.98 0.41
CA ILE A 196 -4.21 -2.44 1.15
C ILE A 196 -3.68 -3.50 2.12
N THR A 197 -4.53 -4.05 3.00
CA THR A 197 -4.12 -5.01 4.04
C THR A 197 -3.53 -6.29 3.44
N ASP A 198 -4.07 -6.76 2.32
CA ASP A 198 -3.51 -7.90 1.59
C ASP A 198 -2.05 -7.69 1.17
N ASP A 199 -1.66 -6.44 0.87
CA ASP A 199 -0.30 -6.10 0.42
C ASP A 199 0.66 -5.79 1.58
N VAL A 200 0.17 -5.15 2.65
CA VAL A 200 1.01 -4.63 3.75
C VAL A 200 1.02 -5.48 5.02
N SER A 201 0.02 -6.33 5.23
CA SER A 201 -0.04 -7.20 6.40
C SER A 201 0.79 -8.46 6.15
N THR A 202 1.56 -8.88 7.15
CA THR A 202 2.32 -10.13 7.09
C THR A 202 2.50 -10.73 8.48
N ASP A 203 2.37 -12.05 8.56
CA ASP A 203 2.73 -12.81 9.77
C ASP A 203 4.26 -12.92 9.93
N SER A 204 5.02 -12.49 8.91
CA SER A 204 6.49 -12.54 8.86
C SER A 204 7.08 -11.20 8.36
N PRO A 205 7.13 -10.18 9.24
CA PRO A 205 7.57 -8.83 8.89
C PRO A 205 9.01 -8.77 8.36
N GLU A 206 9.88 -9.65 8.87
CA GLU A 206 11.31 -9.64 8.52
C GLU A 206 11.62 -10.20 7.12
N HIS A 207 10.70 -10.94 6.49
CA HIS A 207 11.01 -11.74 5.29
C HIS A 207 10.40 -11.21 3.99
N THR A 208 9.36 -10.38 4.06
CA THR A 208 8.55 -10.00 2.88
C THR A 208 8.90 -8.63 2.31
N GLY A 209 9.46 -7.73 3.13
CA GLY A 209 9.85 -6.37 2.72
C GLY A 209 8.67 -5.44 2.35
N CYS A 210 7.43 -5.92 2.46
CA CYS A 210 6.21 -5.16 2.17
C CYS A 210 5.43 -4.77 3.43
N TRP A 211 5.91 -5.16 4.61
CA TRP A 211 5.25 -4.85 5.87
C TRP A 211 5.21 -3.35 6.15
N ASP A 212 4.01 -2.82 6.33
CA ASP A 212 3.80 -1.42 6.70
C ASP A 212 2.73 -1.33 7.81
N PRO A 213 3.13 -1.37 9.10
CA PRO A 213 2.19 -1.34 10.22
C PRO A 213 1.47 0.00 10.34
N VAL A 214 2.02 1.08 9.75
CA VAL A 214 1.39 2.39 9.77
C VAL A 214 0.24 2.40 8.77
N MET A 215 0.49 2.00 7.53
CA MET A 215 -0.55 1.89 6.50
C MET A 215 -1.63 0.88 6.88
N GLU A 216 -1.24 -0.26 7.45
CA GLU A 216 -2.16 -1.27 7.96
C GLU A 216 -3.11 -0.68 9.02
N TRP A 217 -2.59 0.06 9.99
CA TRP A 217 -3.41 0.67 11.04
C TRP A 217 -4.42 1.68 10.45
N TRP A 218 -3.99 2.55 9.55
CA TRP A 218 -4.89 3.50 8.88
C TRP A 218 -5.96 2.82 8.04
N ALA A 219 -5.60 1.75 7.31
CA ALA A 219 -6.54 0.99 6.50
C ALA A 219 -7.60 0.30 7.38
N ASN A 220 -7.18 -0.34 8.48
CA ASN A 220 -8.11 -0.95 9.45
C ASN A 220 -9.02 0.10 10.10
N LEU A 221 -8.52 1.30 10.41
CA LEU A 221 -9.32 2.40 10.97
C LEU A 221 -10.48 2.78 10.04
N VAL A 222 -10.19 2.96 8.75
CA VAL A 222 -11.21 3.26 7.73
C VAL A 222 -12.13 2.06 7.50
N GLY A 223 -11.59 0.84 7.53
CA GLY A 223 -12.37 -0.38 7.41
C GLY A 223 -13.40 -0.55 8.53
N VAL A 224 -13.01 -0.27 9.79
CA VAL A 224 -13.94 -0.29 10.93
C VAL A 224 -15.05 0.75 10.75
N ALA A 225 -14.71 1.96 10.28
CA ALA A 225 -15.70 2.99 9.99
C ALA A 225 -16.77 2.47 9.00
N ALA A 226 -16.34 1.83 7.92
CA ALA A 226 -17.22 1.26 6.92
C ALA A 226 -18.05 0.08 7.46
N ALA A 227 -17.42 -0.82 8.24
CA ALA A 227 -18.09 -1.97 8.83
C ALA A 227 -19.19 -1.55 9.82
N TRP A 228 -18.96 -0.51 10.62
CA TRP A 228 -19.98 0.07 11.50
C TRP A 228 -21.15 0.66 10.72
N LEU A 229 -20.90 1.41 9.64
CA LEU A 229 -21.96 1.94 8.77
C LEU A 229 -22.79 0.84 8.09
N LEU A 230 -22.17 -0.31 7.82
CA LEU A 230 -22.83 -1.50 7.25
C LEU A 230 -23.50 -2.40 8.31
N ALA A 231 -23.40 -2.04 9.60
CA ALA A 231 -23.81 -2.88 10.73
C ALA A 231 -23.17 -4.29 10.73
N ASP A 232 -21.99 -4.44 10.12
CA ASP A 232 -21.26 -5.70 10.03
C ASP A 232 -20.36 -5.90 11.27
N SER A 233 -20.97 -6.32 12.37
CA SER A 233 -20.30 -6.51 13.66
C SER A 233 -19.09 -7.47 13.63
N PRO A 234 -19.12 -8.64 12.96
CA PRO A 234 -17.95 -9.53 12.96
C PRO A 234 -16.76 -8.91 12.23
N VAL A 235 -16.98 -8.25 11.09
CA VAL A 235 -15.91 -7.56 10.35
C VAL A 235 -15.37 -6.38 11.15
N ALA A 236 -16.25 -5.60 11.80
CA ALA A 236 -15.83 -4.50 12.66
C ALA A 236 -14.98 -4.96 13.84
N ALA A 237 -15.28 -6.13 14.42
CA ALA A 237 -14.49 -6.71 15.50
C ALA A 237 -13.09 -7.16 15.02
N GLU A 238 -13.01 -7.89 13.90
CA GLU A 238 -11.75 -8.36 13.32
C GLU A 238 -10.79 -7.21 13.00
N LEU A 239 -11.29 -6.19 12.30
CA LEU A 239 -10.51 -5.00 11.98
C LEU A 239 -10.17 -4.19 13.25
N GLY A 240 -11.10 -4.15 14.21
CA GLY A 240 -10.96 -3.44 15.47
C GLY A 240 -9.87 -4.01 16.40
N ASP A 241 -9.58 -5.30 16.31
CA ASP A 241 -8.49 -5.96 17.05
C ASP A 241 -7.11 -5.42 16.61
N ARG A 242 -6.96 -5.05 15.34
CA ARG A 242 -5.74 -4.42 14.79
C ARG A 242 -5.54 -2.97 15.27
N LEU A 243 -6.57 -2.36 15.86
CA LEU A 243 -6.56 -0.98 16.34
C LEU A 243 -6.37 -0.87 17.86
N TYR A 244 -6.19 -1.99 18.58
CA TYR A 244 -6.05 -1.97 20.03
C TYR A 244 -4.83 -1.16 20.51
N LEU A 245 -3.72 -1.27 19.77
CA LEU A 245 -2.51 -0.51 20.00
C LEU A 245 -2.25 0.45 18.84
N LEU A 246 -1.85 1.67 19.18
CA LEU A 246 -1.32 2.60 18.19
C LEU A 246 0.13 2.20 17.86
N PRO A 247 0.49 2.00 16.58
CA PRO A 247 1.85 1.68 16.19
C PRO A 247 2.85 2.68 16.76
N GLU A 248 4.02 2.19 17.21
CA GLU A 248 5.06 3.01 17.82
C GLU A 248 5.48 4.24 16.97
N PRO A 249 5.58 4.17 15.63
CA PRO A 249 5.86 5.34 14.80
C PRO A 249 4.77 6.43 14.88
N LEU A 250 3.51 6.04 15.08
CA LEU A 250 2.38 6.95 15.24
C LEU A 250 2.21 7.41 16.69
N ALA A 251 2.60 6.60 17.66
CA ALA A 251 2.56 6.97 19.08
C ALA A 251 3.61 8.04 19.42
N ASN A 252 4.75 8.01 18.73
CA ASN A 252 5.88 8.90 18.97
C ASN A 252 5.98 10.07 17.96
N CYS A 253 5.04 10.20 17.01
CA CYS A 253 5.09 11.30 16.06
C CYS A 253 4.63 12.63 16.67
N GLU A 254 5.14 13.75 16.15
CA GLU A 254 4.74 15.09 16.59
C GLU A 254 3.30 15.45 16.22
N ASP A 255 2.77 14.85 15.16
CA ASP A 255 1.41 15.12 14.71
C ASP A 255 0.40 14.54 15.72
N PRO A 256 -0.50 15.35 16.30
CA PRO A 256 -1.48 14.86 17.27
C PRO A 256 -2.64 14.07 16.63
N LEU A 257 -2.78 14.07 15.29
CA LEU A 257 -3.88 13.43 14.57
C LEU A 257 -4.05 11.92 14.86
N PRO A 258 -3.00 11.08 14.86
CA PRO A 258 -3.16 9.65 15.13
C PRO A 258 -3.68 9.40 16.55
N GLY A 259 -3.20 10.19 17.51
CA GLY A 259 -3.66 10.16 18.89
C GLY A 259 -5.13 10.59 19.02
N ALA A 260 -5.53 11.65 18.31
CA ALA A 260 -6.92 12.12 18.28
C ALA A 260 -7.86 11.02 17.77
N LEU A 261 -7.53 10.41 16.62
CA LEU A 261 -8.33 9.35 16.01
C LEU A 261 -8.37 8.06 16.83
N HIS A 262 -7.26 7.68 17.46
CA HIS A 262 -7.24 6.52 18.33
C HIS A 262 -8.16 6.71 19.55
N MET A 263 -8.20 7.92 20.13
CA MET A 263 -9.14 8.23 21.22
C MET A 263 -10.58 8.29 20.72
N ALA A 264 -10.84 8.91 19.56
CA ALA A 264 -12.17 8.97 18.96
C ALA A 264 -12.72 7.57 18.60
N TYR A 265 -11.85 6.68 18.10
CA TYR A 265 -12.17 5.27 17.89
C TYR A 265 -12.59 4.60 19.20
N LYS A 266 -11.82 4.80 20.28
CA LYS A 266 -12.09 4.22 21.60
C LYS A 266 -13.40 4.71 22.20
N SER A 267 -13.72 6.00 22.09
CA SER A 267 -15.00 6.53 22.57
C SER A 267 -16.17 5.94 21.78
N ARG A 268 -16.09 5.90 20.45
CA ARG A 268 -17.11 5.29 19.60
C ARG A 268 -17.30 3.80 19.89
N ARG A 269 -16.21 3.03 19.99
CA ARG A 269 -16.27 1.60 20.39
C ARG A 269 -16.90 1.45 21.78
N GLY A 270 -16.67 2.40 22.69
CA GLY A 270 -17.28 2.43 24.02
C GLY A 270 -18.81 2.46 24.00
N LEU A 271 -19.44 3.02 22.96
CA LEU A 271 -20.90 2.99 22.80
C LEU A 271 -21.45 1.57 22.67
N LEU A 272 -20.68 0.63 22.09
CA LEU A 272 -21.07 -0.77 22.03
C LEU A 272 -21.14 -1.40 23.42
N SER A 273 -20.21 -1.03 24.31
CA SER A 273 -20.24 -1.44 25.72
C SER A 273 -21.40 -0.77 26.46
N LEU A 274 -21.66 0.51 26.18
CA LEU A 274 -22.77 1.26 26.78
C LEU A 274 -24.13 0.62 26.44
N ALA A 275 -24.32 0.21 25.19
CA ALA A 275 -25.53 -0.47 24.74
C ALA A 275 -25.77 -1.84 25.43
N GLN A 276 -24.74 -2.42 26.05
CA GLN A 276 -24.82 -3.68 26.79
C GLN A 276 -25.07 -3.49 28.30
N CYS A 277 -24.95 -2.26 28.81
CA CYS A 277 -25.23 -1.94 30.21
C CYS A 277 -26.72 -2.16 30.53
N ARG A 278 -27.02 -2.63 31.74
CA ARG A 278 -28.39 -2.98 32.16
C ARG A 278 -28.89 -2.19 33.37
N ASP A 279 -27.99 -1.58 34.11
CA ASP A 279 -28.27 -0.85 35.34
C ASP A 279 -27.74 0.59 35.25
N GLU A 280 -28.46 1.52 35.86
CA GLU A 280 -28.18 2.96 35.79
C GLU A 280 -26.74 3.31 36.22
N ARG A 281 -26.20 2.61 37.22
CA ARG A 281 -24.84 2.86 37.72
C ARG A 281 -23.76 2.50 36.69
N THR A 282 -23.93 1.39 35.97
CA THR A 282 -22.99 1.01 34.91
C THR A 282 -23.13 1.89 33.68
N ILE A 283 -24.36 2.33 33.34
CA ILE A 283 -24.62 3.31 32.29
C ILE A 283 -23.91 4.63 32.60
N GLU A 284 -24.09 5.17 33.81
CA GLU A 284 -23.48 6.44 34.25
C GLU A 284 -21.95 6.37 34.21
N ARG A 285 -21.37 5.33 34.82
CA ARG A 285 -19.91 5.14 34.83
C ARG A 285 -19.32 4.99 33.43
N THR A 286 -19.99 4.24 32.56
CA THR A 286 -19.51 4.01 31.18
C THR A 286 -19.64 5.30 30.36
N SER A 287 -20.75 6.02 30.52
CA SER A 287 -20.98 7.34 29.91
C SER A 287 -19.89 8.33 30.29
N GLU A 288 -19.53 8.43 31.56
CA GLU A 288 -18.43 9.29 32.01
C GLU A 288 -17.09 8.94 31.34
N ILE A 289 -16.78 7.65 31.21
CA ILE A 289 -15.54 7.20 30.57
C ILE A 289 -15.54 7.61 29.10
N ILE A 290 -16.65 7.39 28.38
CA ILE A 290 -16.78 7.75 26.96
C ILE A 290 -16.62 9.27 26.79
N LEU A 291 -17.29 10.08 27.62
CA LEU A 291 -17.19 11.54 27.56
C LEU A 291 -15.77 12.04 27.84
N LYS A 292 -15.08 11.49 28.85
CA LYS A 292 -13.67 11.82 29.15
C LYS A 292 -12.76 11.49 27.95
N VAL A 293 -12.98 10.37 27.28
CA VAL A 293 -12.23 10.00 26.07
C VAL A 293 -12.57 10.91 24.89
N CYS A 294 -13.84 11.32 24.73
CA CYS A 294 -14.24 12.33 23.74
C CYS A 294 -13.60 13.70 24.00
N ASP A 295 -13.43 14.12 25.25
CA ASP A 295 -12.74 15.37 25.60
C ASP A 295 -11.25 15.31 25.20
N LEU A 296 -10.58 14.19 25.49
CA LEU A 296 -9.19 13.95 25.07
C LEU A 296 -9.04 13.93 23.55
N ALA A 297 -9.94 13.25 22.84
CA ALA A 297 -9.97 13.20 21.38
C ALA A 297 -10.19 14.61 20.78
N GLY A 298 -11.16 15.36 21.31
CA GLY A 298 -11.47 16.72 20.87
C GLY A 298 -10.31 17.69 21.08
N ALA A 299 -9.63 17.63 22.22
CA ALA A 299 -8.45 18.44 22.50
C ALA A 299 -7.32 18.15 21.50
N ARG A 300 -7.02 16.88 21.24
CA ARG A 300 -5.98 16.48 20.25
C ARG A 300 -6.38 16.82 18.82
N LEU A 301 -7.67 16.77 18.48
CA LEU A 301 -8.16 17.22 17.19
C LEU A 301 -7.96 18.74 17.02
N ALA A 302 -8.23 19.53 18.06
CA ALA A 302 -7.94 20.96 18.05
C ALA A 302 -6.44 21.24 17.88
N ASP A 303 -5.58 20.49 18.58
CA ASP A 303 -4.12 20.57 18.38
C ASP A 303 -3.72 20.21 16.93
N SER A 304 -4.37 19.21 16.32
CA SER A 304 -4.12 18.83 14.92
C SER A 304 -4.51 19.94 13.96
N LEU A 305 -5.69 20.55 14.14
CA LEU A 305 -6.11 21.68 13.34
C LEU A 305 -5.13 22.85 13.46
N ALA A 306 -4.67 23.16 14.68
CA ALA A 306 -3.66 24.19 14.92
C ALA A 306 -2.30 23.84 14.29
N TYR A 307 -1.86 22.59 14.37
CA TYR A 307 -0.63 22.09 13.75
C TYR A 307 -0.64 22.32 12.22
N TYR A 308 -1.79 22.12 11.59
CA TYR A 308 -2.02 22.34 10.17
C TYR A 308 -2.46 23.77 9.80
N CYS A 309 -2.54 24.71 10.75
CA CYS A 309 -2.59 26.14 10.42
C CYS A 309 -1.23 26.62 9.87
N CYS A 310 -0.14 26.05 10.39
CA CYS A 310 1.24 26.42 10.03
C CYS A 310 1.83 25.52 8.93
N LYS A 311 1.16 24.41 8.57
CA LYS A 311 1.58 23.45 7.54
C LYS A 311 0.44 23.24 6.55
N LYS A 312 0.73 23.12 5.25
CA LYS A 312 -0.34 22.83 4.26
C LYS A 312 -0.86 21.40 4.46
N PRO A 313 -2.12 21.19 4.90
CA PRO A 313 -2.66 19.85 5.07
C PRO A 313 -2.87 19.18 3.71
N THR A 314 -2.67 17.86 3.67
CA THR A 314 -3.07 17.06 2.51
C THR A 314 -4.58 16.79 2.59
N GLN A 315 -5.18 16.41 1.46
CA GLN A 315 -6.60 16.01 1.45
C GLN A 315 -6.86 14.82 2.38
N LEU A 316 -5.91 13.89 2.46
CA LEU A 316 -6.00 12.73 3.36
C LEU A 316 -6.04 13.14 4.84
N VAL A 317 -5.21 14.11 5.25
CA VAL A 317 -5.25 14.67 6.62
C VAL A 317 -6.62 15.28 6.92
N LEU A 318 -7.15 16.09 6.00
CA LEU A 318 -8.46 16.72 6.19
C LEU A 318 -9.59 15.69 6.33
N LEU A 319 -9.61 14.66 5.50
CA LEU A 319 -10.61 13.59 5.58
C LEU A 319 -10.52 12.82 6.91
N MET A 320 -9.29 12.56 7.40
CA MET A 320 -9.07 11.92 8.69
C MET A 320 -9.53 12.80 9.86
N GLN A 321 -9.29 14.12 9.79
CA GLN A 321 -9.81 15.08 10.79
C GLN A 321 -11.35 15.12 10.79
N VAL A 322 -11.98 15.03 9.62
CA VAL A 322 -13.45 14.95 9.51
C VAL A 322 -13.97 13.66 10.15
N LEU A 323 -13.37 12.51 9.85
CA LEU A 323 -13.73 11.23 10.50
C LEU A 323 -13.57 11.31 12.03
N CYS A 324 -12.51 11.96 12.51
CA CYS A 324 -12.30 12.17 13.95
C CYS A 324 -13.41 13.01 14.57
N CYS A 325 -13.81 14.09 13.90
CA CYS A 325 -14.89 14.96 14.35
C CYS A 325 -16.21 14.19 14.43
N ASP A 326 -16.54 13.44 13.38
CA ASP A 326 -17.74 12.61 13.29
C ASP A 326 -17.84 11.63 14.47
N TRP A 327 -16.76 10.90 14.76
CA TRP A 327 -16.73 9.94 15.87
C TRP A 327 -16.80 10.57 17.26
N VAL A 328 -16.22 11.76 17.45
CA VAL A 328 -16.34 12.50 18.72
C VAL A 328 -17.78 12.96 18.92
N LEU A 329 -18.43 13.47 17.88
CA LEU A 329 -19.82 13.90 17.93
C LEU A 329 -20.76 12.72 18.15
N GLU A 330 -20.57 11.62 17.43
CA GLU A 330 -21.37 10.40 17.61
C GLU A 330 -21.17 9.80 19.02
N GLY A 331 -19.95 9.79 19.54
CA GLY A 331 -19.66 9.37 20.91
C GLY A 331 -20.45 10.17 21.95
N ARG A 332 -20.54 11.49 21.79
CA ARG A 332 -21.32 12.36 22.70
C ARG A 332 -22.82 12.19 22.51
N ALA A 333 -23.29 12.10 21.27
CA ALA A 333 -24.69 11.91 20.95
C ALA A 333 -25.20 10.57 21.50
N GLY A 334 -24.46 9.48 21.32
CA GLY A 334 -24.83 8.16 21.82
C GLY A 334 -24.87 8.09 23.36
N VAL A 335 -24.01 8.83 24.06
CA VAL A 335 -24.12 8.97 25.52
C VAL A 335 -25.36 9.77 25.92
N TRP A 336 -25.66 10.86 25.20
CA TRP A 336 -26.84 11.68 25.45
C TRP A 336 -28.15 10.91 25.22
N GLU A 337 -28.21 10.04 24.21
CA GLU A 337 -29.37 9.19 23.93
C GLU A 337 -29.57 8.06 24.95
N ALA A 338 -28.51 7.67 25.66
CA ALA A 338 -28.55 6.61 26.67
C ALA A 338 -28.90 7.12 28.09
N ALA A 339 -28.91 8.44 28.30
CA ALA A 339 -29.21 9.10 29.57
C ALA A 339 -30.71 9.43 29.69
#